data_AF-A0A518GLH7-F1
#
_entry.id   AF-A0A518GLH7-F1
#
_cell.length_a   1.000
_cell.length_b   1.000
_cell.length_c   1.000
_cell.angle_alpha   90.00
_cell.angle_beta   90.00
_cell.angle_gamma   90.00
#
_symmetry.space_group_name_H-M   'P 1'
#
loop_
_entity.id
_entity.type
_entity.pdbx_description
1 polymer ?
#
loop_
_entity_poly.entity_id
_entity_poly.type
_entity_poly.pdbx_seq_one_letter_code
_entity_poly.pdbx_strand_id
1 'polypeptide(L)'
;MHAVFLLVLIAGSVWFGASRRRPDVYTLAFAAAFIYFLPGTFGYTNDPSFFYEALGTKRTISLDAKTHIVMTLIVASIWASAWIWDHTYPKAKVPVKPFPAGLSRDQRPEATFVSTLMVISCVGLAMVVWSCGSNLVTAEKDDFLASIDRWFLLWSSTIVLLLPAAVLTGHRNGIIVGVIMLLLSMYFGSRSEFAIAIMATFLVQMSNATPVRIVLDNPGRVIAGLFLGMTVFVYKSIQYFVKTGDYEAALRLLGEWNTYATSVSESEPFVTQVILNEVLARDFVVDPSHYIGQIIVNLLPFGNVVAGGGETFNSCYQPALFPDVRYGMAGNCWAQVYASFGWIGLLLFVVLFNGVLALVQSAALKSGARGRVVLMVMAAYWAFYFHRNDIGFQITIEKRILIIGLACGLVSMAMTSNRQGLARQRGMDSMLREIAGPSPMR
;
A
#
# COMPACT_ATOMS: atom_id res chain seq x y z
N MET A 1 -9.46 -27.69 -10.99
CA MET A 1 -8.67 -26.73 -10.19
C MET A 1 -9.47 -25.51 -9.74
N HIS A 2 -10.26 -24.87 -10.61
CA HIS A 2 -11.12 -23.71 -10.25
C HIS A 2 -11.98 -23.95 -9.00
N ALA A 3 -12.71 -25.07 -8.92
CA ALA A 3 -13.49 -25.41 -7.73
C ALA A 3 -12.66 -25.51 -6.44
N VAL A 4 -11.42 -26.02 -6.51
CA VAL A 4 -10.52 -26.11 -5.35
C VAL A 4 -10.11 -24.71 -4.89
N PHE A 5 -9.78 -23.82 -5.84
CA PHE A 5 -9.48 -22.42 -5.54
C PHE A 5 -10.67 -21.75 -4.81
N LEU A 6 -11.89 -21.90 -5.34
CA LEU A 6 -13.10 -21.35 -4.73
C LEU A 6 -13.34 -21.90 -3.32
N LEU A 7 -13.17 -23.20 -3.10
CA LEU A 7 -13.32 -23.81 -1.78
C LEU A 7 -12.32 -23.25 -0.77
N VAL A 8 -11.05 -23.10 -1.14
CA VAL A 8 -10.01 -22.51 -0.28
C VAL A 8 -10.31 -21.04 0.01
N LEU A 9 -10.73 -20.27 -1.01
CA LEU A 9 -11.08 -18.85 -0.85
C LEU A 9 -12.29 -18.67 0.07
N ILE A 10 -13.33 -19.48 -0.08
CA ILE A 10 -14.53 -19.45 0.77
C ILE A 10 -14.18 -19.86 2.20
N ALA A 11 -13.45 -20.97 2.39
CA ALA A 11 -13.05 -21.44 3.71
C ALA A 11 -12.19 -20.41 4.45
N GLY A 12 -11.21 -19.81 3.76
CA GLY A 12 -10.40 -18.72 4.28
C GLY A 12 -11.25 -17.49 4.63
N SER A 13 -12.19 -17.11 3.76
CA SER A 13 -13.06 -15.94 3.99
C SER A 13 -13.96 -16.12 5.21
N VAL A 14 -14.57 -17.31 5.37
CA VAL A 14 -15.34 -17.67 6.55
C VAL A 14 -14.45 -17.63 7.79
N TRP A 15 -13.24 -18.19 7.72
CA TRP A 15 -12.33 -18.21 8.85
C TRP A 15 -11.84 -16.81 9.26
N PHE A 16 -11.40 -15.97 8.33
CA PHE A 16 -10.98 -14.59 8.62
C PHE A 16 -12.15 -13.71 9.07
N GLY A 17 -13.36 -13.92 8.54
CA GLY A 17 -14.54 -13.11 8.85
C GLY A 17 -15.24 -13.49 10.17
N ALA A 18 -15.37 -14.78 10.46
CA ALA A 18 -16.18 -15.29 11.56
C ALA A 18 -15.37 -15.77 12.77
N SER A 19 -14.08 -16.08 12.61
CA SER A 19 -13.25 -16.47 13.75
C SER A 19 -12.97 -15.28 14.66
N ARG A 20 -12.83 -15.53 15.96
CA ARG A 20 -12.49 -14.49 16.93
C ARG A 20 -10.97 -14.29 16.96
N ARG A 21 -10.47 -13.41 16.09
CA ARG A 21 -9.05 -13.17 15.83
C ARG A 21 -8.70 -11.70 15.95
N ARG A 22 -7.42 -11.37 16.15
CA ARG A 22 -6.98 -9.98 16.02
C ARG A 22 -6.72 -9.72 14.55
N PRO A 23 -7.37 -8.72 13.93
CA PRO A 23 -7.03 -8.36 12.56
C PRO A 23 -5.57 -7.90 12.51
N ASP A 24 -4.84 -8.45 11.55
CA ASP A 24 -3.39 -8.33 11.44
C ASP A 24 -2.96 -8.21 9.97
N VAL A 25 -1.65 -8.22 9.73
CA VAL A 25 -1.10 -8.13 8.38
C VAL A 25 -1.53 -9.32 7.49
N TYR A 26 -1.75 -10.51 8.05
CA TYR A 26 -2.30 -11.64 7.28
C TYR A 26 -3.75 -11.43 6.87
N THR A 27 -4.56 -10.81 7.74
CA THR A 27 -5.93 -10.43 7.41
C THR A 27 -5.95 -9.50 6.20
N LEU A 28 -5.03 -8.54 6.15
CA LEU A 28 -4.88 -7.66 4.99
C LEU A 28 -4.38 -8.42 3.75
N ALA A 29 -3.37 -9.28 3.89
CA ALA A 29 -2.84 -10.08 2.78
C ALA A 29 -3.89 -11.01 2.17
N PHE A 30 -4.76 -11.60 3.00
CA PHE A 30 -5.86 -12.43 2.52
C PHE A 30 -6.89 -11.59 1.75
N ALA A 31 -7.29 -10.43 2.27
CA ALA A 31 -8.20 -9.52 1.58
C ALA A 31 -7.61 -9.00 0.26
N ALA A 32 -6.31 -8.72 0.24
CA ALA A 32 -5.58 -8.35 -0.96
C ALA A 32 -5.55 -9.47 -2.00
N ALA A 33 -5.22 -10.70 -1.58
CA ALA A 33 -5.24 -11.86 -2.46
C ALA A 33 -6.64 -12.11 -3.03
N PHE A 34 -7.70 -11.91 -2.23
CA PHE A 34 -9.08 -11.97 -2.69
C PHE A 34 -9.35 -10.98 -3.85
N ILE A 35 -8.87 -9.73 -3.72
CA ILE A 35 -9.05 -8.70 -4.75
C ILE A 35 -8.20 -8.99 -5.99
N TYR A 36 -6.91 -9.29 -5.80
CA TYR A 36 -5.98 -9.49 -6.92
C TYR A 36 -6.19 -10.82 -7.65
N PHE A 37 -6.83 -11.81 -7.01
CA PHE A 37 -7.21 -13.08 -7.62
C PHE A 37 -8.71 -13.15 -7.95
N LEU A 38 -9.40 -12.01 -8.04
CA LEU A 38 -10.74 -11.96 -8.64
C LEU A 38 -10.84 -12.72 -9.98
N PRO A 39 -9.88 -12.61 -10.92
CA PRO A 39 -9.87 -13.42 -12.14
C PRO A 39 -10.04 -14.93 -11.87
N GLY A 40 -9.40 -15.45 -10.81
CA GLY A 40 -9.52 -16.85 -10.38
C GLY A 40 -10.93 -17.22 -9.92
N THR A 41 -11.69 -16.27 -9.37
CA THR A 41 -13.09 -16.47 -9.02
C THR A 41 -13.97 -16.56 -10.27
N PHE A 42 -13.72 -15.69 -11.25
CA PHE A 42 -14.47 -15.65 -12.51
C PHE A 42 -14.03 -16.74 -13.52
N GLY A 43 -12.83 -17.31 -13.37
CA GLY A 43 -12.28 -18.32 -14.27
C GLY A 43 -11.67 -17.74 -15.57
N TYR A 44 -11.54 -16.41 -15.67
CA TYR A 44 -10.97 -15.73 -16.84
C TYR A 44 -10.21 -14.45 -16.46
N THR A 45 -9.35 -14.01 -17.38
CA THR A 45 -8.64 -12.72 -17.38
C THR A 45 -8.95 -11.95 -18.67
N ASN A 46 -8.46 -10.72 -18.81
CA ASN A 46 -8.70 -9.87 -19.99
C ASN A 46 -7.45 -9.79 -20.86
N ASP A 47 -7.62 -9.90 -22.18
CA ASP A 47 -6.57 -9.70 -23.16
C ASP A 47 -6.15 -8.22 -23.22
N PRO A 48 -4.87 -7.88 -22.91
CA PRO A 48 -4.39 -6.51 -22.96
C PRO A 48 -4.30 -5.94 -24.39
N SER A 49 -4.22 -6.78 -25.42
CA SER A 49 -4.08 -6.34 -26.81
C SER A 49 -5.37 -5.71 -27.36
N PHE A 50 -6.52 -6.09 -26.82
CA PHE A 50 -7.85 -5.67 -27.31
C PHE A 50 -8.41 -4.41 -26.63
N PHE A 51 -7.60 -3.65 -25.87
CA PHE A 51 -8.08 -2.42 -25.23
C PHE A 51 -8.50 -1.32 -26.21
N TYR A 52 -8.14 -1.43 -27.50
CA TYR A 52 -8.36 -0.38 -28.52
C TYR A 52 -9.39 -0.72 -29.60
N GLU A 53 -10.03 -1.89 -29.59
CA GLU A 53 -11.01 -2.19 -30.64
C GLU A 53 -12.33 -1.44 -30.43
N ALA A 54 -12.76 -0.75 -31.49
CA ALA A 54 -13.95 0.09 -31.61
C ALA A 54 -15.30 -0.63 -31.35
N LEU A 55 -15.28 -1.92 -30.99
CA LEU A 55 -16.45 -2.75 -30.74
C LEU A 55 -16.79 -2.91 -29.25
N GLY A 56 -16.01 -2.30 -28.35
CA GLY A 56 -16.37 -2.17 -26.93
C GLY A 56 -16.43 -3.47 -26.13
N THR A 57 -15.96 -4.59 -26.67
CA THR A 57 -15.93 -5.89 -25.98
C THR A 57 -14.50 -6.36 -25.80
N LYS A 58 -14.05 -6.41 -24.54
CA LYS A 58 -12.73 -6.97 -24.21
C LYS A 58 -12.76 -8.47 -24.43
N ARG A 59 -11.77 -8.97 -25.16
CA ARG A 59 -11.56 -10.40 -25.30
C ARG A 59 -11.12 -10.98 -23.95
N THR A 60 -11.82 -12.01 -23.50
CA THR A 60 -11.47 -12.74 -22.28
C THR A 60 -10.59 -13.95 -22.62
N ILE A 61 -9.67 -14.27 -21.71
CA ILE A 61 -8.77 -15.43 -21.80
C ILE A 61 -9.08 -16.33 -20.61
N SER A 62 -9.35 -17.62 -20.86
CA SER A 62 -9.59 -18.58 -19.79
C SER A 62 -8.32 -18.82 -18.96
N LEU A 63 -8.47 -18.94 -17.65
CA LEU A 63 -7.34 -19.19 -16.77
C LEU A 63 -6.88 -20.65 -16.81
N ASP A 64 -5.59 -20.84 -17.01
CA ASP A 64 -4.94 -22.15 -17.00
C ASP A 64 -5.06 -22.84 -15.63
N ALA A 65 -4.99 -24.19 -15.63
CA ALA A 65 -5.02 -24.97 -14.40
C ALA A 65 -3.83 -24.66 -13.49
N LYS A 66 -2.63 -24.43 -14.04
CA LYS A 66 -1.44 -24.02 -13.30
C LYS A 66 -1.65 -22.67 -12.60
N THR A 67 -2.33 -21.72 -13.24
CA THR A 67 -2.66 -20.42 -12.65
C THR A 67 -3.52 -20.58 -11.40
N HIS A 68 -4.54 -21.43 -11.48
CA HIS A 68 -5.36 -21.75 -10.31
C HIS A 68 -4.58 -22.45 -9.20
N ILE A 69 -3.62 -23.33 -9.54
CA ILE A 69 -2.73 -23.96 -8.55
C ILE A 69 -1.93 -22.88 -7.80
N VAL A 70 -1.30 -21.95 -8.52
CA VAL A 70 -0.51 -20.87 -7.90
C VAL A 70 -1.38 -19.98 -7.01
N MET A 71 -2.55 -19.54 -7.50
CA MET A 71 -3.48 -18.72 -6.70
C MET A 71 -3.94 -19.48 -5.44
N THR A 72 -4.27 -20.78 -5.58
CA THR A 72 -4.67 -21.64 -4.45
C THR A 72 -3.55 -21.77 -3.42
N LEU A 73 -2.32 -22.03 -3.88
CA LEU A 73 -1.13 -22.16 -3.03
C LEU A 73 -0.91 -20.89 -2.21
N ILE A 74 -0.97 -19.71 -2.86
CA ILE A 74 -0.76 -18.42 -2.19
C ILE A 74 -1.85 -18.19 -1.13
N VAL A 75 -3.13 -18.31 -1.49
CA VAL A 75 -4.26 -18.09 -0.56
C VAL A 75 -4.21 -19.09 0.61
N ALA A 76 -3.97 -20.37 0.33
CA ALA A 76 -3.85 -21.40 1.36
C ALA A 76 -2.65 -21.14 2.29
N SER A 77 -1.51 -20.69 1.75
CA SER A 77 -0.32 -20.38 2.56
C SER A 77 -0.52 -19.19 3.49
N ILE A 78 -1.23 -18.14 3.03
CA ILE A 78 -1.59 -16.98 3.85
C ILE A 78 -2.50 -17.43 5.00
N TRP A 79 -3.52 -18.22 4.68
CA TRP A 79 -4.44 -18.76 5.68
C TRP A 79 -3.73 -19.65 6.70
N ALA A 80 -2.89 -20.59 6.26
CA ALA A 80 -2.13 -21.47 7.14
C ALA A 80 -1.15 -20.69 8.02
N SER A 81 -0.44 -19.72 7.45
CA SER A 81 0.53 -18.88 8.19
C SER A 81 -0.15 -18.00 9.22
N ALA A 82 -1.33 -17.44 8.90
CA ALA A 82 -2.16 -16.72 9.85
C ALA A 82 -2.60 -17.63 11.00
N TRP A 83 -3.03 -18.87 10.69
CA TRP A 83 -3.43 -19.83 11.70
C TRP A 83 -2.27 -20.17 12.63
N ILE A 84 -1.08 -20.45 12.09
CA ILE A 84 0.14 -20.67 12.88
C ILE A 84 0.45 -19.45 13.73
N TRP A 85 0.38 -18.24 13.16
CA TRP A 85 0.64 -16.99 13.86
C TRP A 85 -0.27 -16.81 15.08
N ASP A 86 -1.57 -17.06 14.94
CA ASP A 86 -2.53 -16.93 16.04
C ASP A 86 -2.32 -17.93 17.19
N HIS A 87 -1.72 -19.10 16.89
CA HIS A 87 -1.46 -20.15 17.88
C HIS A 87 -0.06 -20.05 18.50
N THR A 88 0.92 -19.52 17.76
CA THR A 88 2.32 -19.47 18.19
C THR A 88 2.69 -18.13 18.82
N TYR A 89 2.17 -17.01 18.31
CA TYR A 89 2.55 -15.71 18.84
C TYR A 89 1.80 -15.48 20.17
N PRO A 90 2.52 -15.21 21.28
CA PRO A 90 1.91 -15.13 22.59
C PRO A 90 0.75 -14.13 22.59
N LYS A 91 -0.41 -14.55 23.10
CA LYS A 91 -1.54 -13.66 23.43
C LYS A 91 -1.16 -12.57 24.45
N ALA A 92 0.10 -12.56 24.90
CA ALA A 92 0.70 -11.53 25.72
C ALA A 92 0.20 -10.17 25.23
N LYS A 93 -0.48 -9.46 26.13
CA LYS A 93 -0.84 -8.07 25.92
C LYS A 93 0.47 -7.38 25.60
N VAL A 94 0.73 -7.08 24.31
CA VAL A 94 1.80 -6.14 23.97
C VAL A 94 1.40 -4.90 24.76
N PRO A 95 2.17 -4.50 25.78
CA PRO A 95 1.85 -3.29 26.50
C PRO A 95 2.05 -2.19 25.46
N VAL A 96 0.96 -1.76 24.83
CA VAL A 96 0.90 -0.44 24.23
C VAL A 96 1.16 0.43 25.43
N LYS A 97 2.42 0.89 25.60
CA LYS A 97 2.75 1.80 26.67
C LYS A 97 1.73 2.93 26.54
N PRO A 98 0.76 3.05 27.46
CA PRO A 98 -0.21 4.12 27.36
C PRO A 98 0.60 5.40 27.27
N PHE A 99 0.20 6.30 26.36
CA PHE A 99 0.91 7.55 26.17
C PHE A 99 1.17 8.17 27.55
N PRO A 100 2.40 8.62 27.85
CA PRO A 100 2.73 9.14 29.16
C PRO A 100 1.68 10.18 29.57
N ALA A 101 0.90 9.85 30.59
CA ALA A 101 -0.08 10.75 31.15
C ALA A 101 0.71 11.92 31.78
N GLY A 102 0.43 13.15 31.34
CA GLY A 102 1.07 14.37 31.87
C GLY A 102 1.82 15.24 30.85
N LEU A 103 2.21 14.72 29.67
CA LEU A 103 2.72 15.58 28.60
C LEU A 103 1.58 16.22 27.83
N SER A 104 1.63 17.55 27.66
CA SER A 104 0.73 18.25 26.75
C SER A 104 0.88 17.63 25.35
N ARG A 105 -0.22 17.62 24.60
CA ARG A 105 -0.31 16.94 23.30
C ARG A 105 0.80 17.36 22.32
N ASP A 106 1.27 18.61 22.43
CA ASP A 106 2.27 19.22 21.54
C ASP A 106 3.72 18.93 21.96
N GLN A 107 3.94 18.39 23.16
CA GLN A 107 5.26 18.05 23.68
C GLN A 107 5.67 16.59 23.39
N ARG A 108 4.78 15.81 22.74
CA ARG A 108 5.04 14.39 22.44
C ARG A 108 5.87 14.27 21.16
N PRO A 109 6.96 13.47 21.14
CA PRO A 109 7.76 13.21 19.93
C PRO A 109 6.91 12.80 18.72
N GLU A 110 5.82 12.09 18.97
CA GLU A 110 4.88 11.62 17.95
C GLU A 110 4.09 12.76 17.30
N ALA A 111 3.73 13.80 18.05
CA ALA A 111 3.09 14.99 17.48
C ALA A 111 4.05 15.73 16.54
N THR A 112 5.31 15.88 16.95
CA THR A 112 6.36 16.44 16.09
C THR A 112 6.55 15.63 14.81
N PHE A 113 6.50 14.29 14.90
CA PHE A 113 6.60 13.42 13.71
C PHE A 113 5.47 13.67 12.71
N VAL A 114 4.23 13.78 13.18
CA VAL A 114 3.08 14.14 12.33
C VAL A 114 3.24 15.54 11.75
N SER A 115 3.66 16.52 12.55
CA SER A 115 3.91 17.88 12.05
C SER A 115 5.00 17.91 10.97
N THR A 116 6.08 17.15 11.13
CA THR A 116 7.13 17.03 10.10
C THR A 116 6.58 16.42 8.81
N LEU A 117 5.81 15.33 8.90
CA LEU A 117 5.13 14.74 7.73
C LEU A 117 4.19 15.75 7.05
N MET A 118 3.40 16.50 7.81
CA MET A 118 2.53 17.55 7.26
C MET A 118 3.32 18.62 6.50
N VAL A 119 4.41 19.12 7.08
CA VAL A 119 5.26 20.14 6.43
C VAL A 119 5.85 19.58 5.13
N ILE A 120 6.41 18.38 5.15
CA ILE A 120 6.98 17.74 3.96
C ILE A 120 5.89 17.48 2.91
N SER A 121 4.68 17.05 3.31
CA SER A 121 3.56 16.89 2.38
C SER A 121 3.13 18.21 1.74
N CYS A 122 3.03 19.30 2.50
CA CYS A 122 2.66 20.60 1.96
C CYS A 122 3.73 21.16 1.02
N VAL A 123 5.00 21.12 1.43
CA VAL A 123 6.13 21.53 0.58
C VAL A 123 6.21 20.64 -0.66
N GLY A 124 6.07 19.32 -0.49
CA GLY A 124 6.06 18.36 -1.58
C GLY A 124 4.95 18.65 -2.60
N LEU A 125 3.72 18.94 -2.15
CA LEU A 125 2.64 19.34 -3.04
C LEU A 125 2.98 20.63 -3.79
N ALA A 126 3.51 21.65 -3.11
CA ALA A 126 3.90 22.90 -3.76
C ALA A 126 4.96 22.66 -4.84
N MET A 127 5.95 21.80 -4.57
CA MET A 127 6.97 21.41 -5.56
C MET A 127 6.38 20.63 -6.72
N VAL A 128 5.43 19.72 -6.47
CA VAL A 128 4.70 18.97 -7.52
C VAL A 128 3.91 19.91 -8.41
N VAL A 129 3.16 20.86 -7.84
CA VAL A 129 2.42 21.87 -8.61
C VAL A 129 3.36 22.71 -9.45
N TRP A 130 4.51 23.10 -8.89
CA TRP A 130 5.52 23.88 -9.59
C TRP A 130 6.16 23.11 -10.75
N SER A 131 6.52 21.84 -10.56
CA SER A 131 7.26 21.07 -11.56
C SER A 131 6.37 20.42 -12.62
N CYS A 132 5.20 19.90 -12.23
CA CYS A 132 4.28 19.23 -13.15
C CYS A 132 3.33 20.22 -13.84
N GLY A 133 3.09 21.40 -13.25
CA GLY A 133 2.25 22.44 -13.82
C GLY A 133 0.82 21.98 -14.13
N SER A 134 0.32 22.33 -15.32
CA SER A 134 -1.02 21.96 -15.78
C SER A 134 -1.21 20.46 -16.00
N ASN A 135 -0.12 19.68 -16.14
CA ASN A 135 -0.23 18.24 -16.40
C ASN A 135 -0.91 17.48 -15.26
N LEU A 136 -0.90 18.02 -14.04
CA LEU A 136 -1.63 17.45 -12.90
C LEU A 136 -3.15 17.40 -13.08
N VAL A 137 -3.69 18.35 -13.83
CA VAL A 137 -5.14 18.50 -14.03
C VAL A 137 -5.60 18.05 -15.42
N THR A 138 -4.68 17.57 -16.26
CA THR A 138 -5.03 17.00 -17.56
C THR A 138 -5.94 15.79 -17.39
N ALA A 139 -6.96 15.69 -18.25
CA ALA A 139 -7.86 14.55 -18.29
C ALA A 139 -7.15 13.30 -18.84
N GLU A 140 -6.19 13.50 -19.74
CA GLU A 140 -5.35 12.44 -20.29
C GLU A 140 -4.35 11.92 -19.26
N LYS A 141 -4.42 10.62 -19.01
CA LYS A 141 -3.60 9.99 -17.98
C LYS A 141 -2.12 9.94 -18.36
N ASP A 142 -1.83 9.80 -19.65
CA ASP A 142 -0.46 9.63 -20.14
C ASP A 142 0.37 10.90 -19.93
N ASP A 143 -0.24 12.08 -20.11
CA ASP A 143 0.39 13.38 -19.84
C ASP A 143 0.77 13.53 -18.36
N PHE A 144 -0.14 13.16 -17.46
CA PHE A 144 0.14 13.15 -16.03
C PHE A 144 1.28 12.18 -15.70
N LEU A 145 1.25 10.94 -16.21
CA LEU A 145 2.30 9.94 -15.96
C LEU A 145 3.66 10.39 -16.47
N ALA A 146 3.72 11.05 -17.63
CA ALA A 146 4.94 11.60 -18.20
C ALA A 146 5.53 12.76 -17.35
N SER A 147 4.69 13.44 -16.58
CA SER A 147 5.12 14.53 -15.68
C SER A 147 5.58 14.08 -14.30
N ILE A 148 5.42 12.79 -13.94
CA ILE A 148 5.79 12.28 -12.61
C ILE A 148 7.30 12.41 -12.41
N ASP A 149 7.68 13.21 -11.40
CA ASP A 149 9.07 13.47 -11.06
C ASP A 149 9.41 13.08 -9.61
N ARG A 150 10.62 13.42 -9.17
CA ARG A 150 11.10 13.11 -7.81
C ARG A 150 10.27 13.81 -6.72
N TRP A 151 9.68 14.97 -7.00
CA TRP A 151 8.84 15.68 -6.04
C TRP A 151 7.51 14.98 -5.85
N PHE A 152 6.91 14.47 -6.93
CA PHE A 152 5.71 13.64 -6.86
C PHE A 152 5.97 12.37 -6.06
N LEU A 153 7.10 11.72 -6.31
CA LEU A 153 7.52 10.52 -5.59
C LEU A 153 7.74 10.76 -4.09
N LEU A 154 8.32 11.91 -3.70
CA LEU A 154 8.47 12.31 -2.30
C LEU A 154 7.12 12.62 -1.64
N TRP A 155 6.28 13.41 -2.32
CA TRP A 155 4.97 13.82 -1.84
C TRP A 155 4.05 12.62 -1.62
N SER A 156 3.84 11.80 -2.66
CA SER A 156 3.00 10.59 -2.62
C SER A 156 3.39 9.64 -1.48
N SER A 157 4.69 9.46 -1.24
CA SER A 157 5.17 8.55 -0.19
C SER A 157 5.02 9.15 1.22
N THR A 158 5.08 10.47 1.34
CA THR A 158 4.86 11.17 2.62
C THR A 158 3.38 11.15 3.02
N ILE A 159 2.46 11.37 2.08
CA ILE A 159 1.02 11.41 2.39
C ILE A 159 0.47 10.05 2.84
N VAL A 160 1.05 8.95 2.34
CA VAL A 160 0.70 7.58 2.75
C VAL A 160 1.10 7.30 4.21
N LEU A 161 2.17 7.93 4.70
CA LEU A 161 2.58 7.86 6.11
C LEU A 161 1.77 8.81 7.00
N LEU A 162 1.36 9.96 6.47
CA LEU A 162 0.73 11.04 7.24
C LEU A 162 -0.59 10.61 7.89
N LEU A 163 -1.52 10.03 7.12
CA LEU A 163 -2.83 9.65 7.65
C LEU A 163 -2.74 8.61 8.80
N PRO A 164 -2.08 7.45 8.63
CA PRO A 164 -1.96 6.47 9.72
C PRO A 164 -1.23 7.04 10.94
N ALA A 165 -0.22 7.90 10.76
CA ALA A 165 0.45 8.58 11.87
C ALA A 165 -0.50 9.53 12.61
N ALA A 166 -1.25 10.35 11.89
CA ALA A 166 -2.17 11.31 12.46
C ALA A 166 -3.34 10.63 13.20
N VAL A 167 -3.86 9.52 12.65
CA VAL A 167 -4.92 8.73 13.29
C VAL A 167 -4.41 8.06 14.57
N LEU A 168 -3.24 7.41 14.52
CA LEU A 168 -2.66 6.74 15.70
C LEU A 168 -2.40 7.70 16.87
N THR A 169 -1.97 8.92 16.55
CA THR A 169 -1.66 9.96 17.54
C THR A 169 -2.87 10.84 17.88
N GLY A 170 -3.99 10.64 17.18
CA GLY A 170 -5.20 11.46 17.28
C GLY A 170 -5.07 12.88 16.73
N HIS A 171 -3.98 13.25 16.03
CA HIS A 171 -3.65 14.59 15.53
C HIS A 171 -4.65 15.12 14.49
N ARG A 172 -5.70 15.83 14.92
CA ARG A 172 -6.84 16.25 14.08
C ARG A 172 -6.45 17.01 12.81
N ASN A 173 -5.57 17.99 12.92
CA ASN A 173 -5.10 18.76 11.76
C ASN A 173 -4.35 17.87 10.76
N GLY A 174 -3.62 16.86 11.27
CA GLY A 174 -2.89 15.92 10.43
C GLY A 174 -3.84 14.96 9.70
N ILE A 175 -4.96 14.59 10.33
CA ILE A 175 -6.01 13.80 9.70
C ILE A 175 -6.66 14.60 8.57
N ILE A 176 -7.05 15.85 8.83
CA ILE A 176 -7.69 16.72 7.82
C ILE A 176 -6.74 16.93 6.63
N VAL A 177 -5.49 17.34 6.88
CA VAL A 177 -4.50 17.54 5.82
C VAL A 177 -4.22 16.23 5.08
N GLY A 178 -4.05 15.11 5.79
CA GLY A 178 -3.82 13.81 5.18
C GLY A 178 -4.96 13.38 4.25
N VAL A 179 -6.21 13.54 4.68
CA VAL A 179 -7.39 13.22 3.86
C VAL A 179 -7.45 14.11 2.61
N ILE A 180 -7.26 15.43 2.76
CA ILE A 180 -7.25 16.36 1.62
C ILE A 180 -6.16 15.96 0.61
N MET A 181 -4.95 15.67 1.08
CA MET A 181 -3.83 15.29 0.22
C MET A 181 -4.07 13.97 -0.51
N LEU A 182 -4.67 12.98 0.15
CA LEU A 182 -5.00 11.70 -0.47
C LEU A 182 -6.14 11.84 -1.50
N LEU A 183 -7.13 12.70 -1.25
CA LEU A 183 -8.17 13.02 -2.23
C LEU A 183 -7.60 13.76 -3.44
N LEU A 184 -6.65 14.68 -3.24
CA LEU A 184 -5.91 15.33 -4.33
C LEU A 184 -5.09 14.30 -5.12
N SER A 185 -4.45 13.34 -4.45
CA SER A 185 -3.72 12.25 -5.11
C SER A 185 -4.63 11.40 -5.99
N MET A 186 -5.83 11.04 -5.49
CA MET A 186 -6.86 10.39 -6.31
C MET A 186 -7.24 11.27 -7.50
N TYR A 187 -7.53 12.55 -7.27
CA TYR A 187 -7.89 13.51 -8.31
C TYR A 187 -6.86 13.56 -9.43
N PHE A 188 -5.57 13.62 -9.10
CA PHE A 188 -4.49 13.64 -10.10
C PHE A 188 -4.41 12.36 -10.95
N GLY A 189 -4.83 11.20 -10.43
CA GLY A 189 -4.67 9.92 -11.14
C GLY A 189 -4.25 8.75 -10.28
N SER A 190 -3.78 9.02 -9.05
CA SER A 190 -3.05 8.07 -8.24
C SER A 190 -3.93 7.53 -7.10
N ARG A 191 -4.57 6.39 -7.36
CA ARG A 191 -5.50 5.74 -6.42
C ARG A 191 -4.80 4.85 -5.39
N SER A 192 -3.58 4.42 -5.68
CA SER A 192 -2.80 3.50 -4.84
C SER A 192 -2.49 4.10 -3.47
N GLU A 193 -2.13 5.37 -3.42
CA GLU A 193 -1.75 6.10 -2.21
C GLU A 193 -2.93 6.15 -1.24
N PHE A 194 -4.11 6.46 -1.77
CA PHE A 194 -5.35 6.45 -0.99
C PHE A 194 -5.64 5.07 -0.42
N ALA A 195 -5.63 4.03 -1.25
CA ALA A 195 -5.90 2.66 -0.80
C ALA A 195 -4.88 2.22 0.28
N ILE A 196 -3.58 2.43 0.04
CA ILE A 196 -2.51 2.02 0.96
C ILE A 196 -2.61 2.78 2.28
N ALA A 197 -2.86 4.09 2.25
CA ALA A 197 -3.00 4.89 3.48
C ALA A 197 -4.19 4.42 4.33
N ILE A 198 -5.31 4.07 3.71
CA ILE A 198 -6.49 3.52 4.41
C ILE A 198 -6.19 2.14 5.00
N MET A 199 -5.58 1.24 4.24
CA MET A 199 -5.22 -0.10 4.72
C MET A 199 -4.20 -0.04 5.85
N ALA A 200 -3.19 0.83 5.74
CA ALA A 200 -2.22 1.06 6.80
C ALA A 200 -2.89 1.67 8.06
N THR A 201 -3.83 2.60 7.89
CA THR A 201 -4.60 3.18 9.00
C THR A 201 -5.41 2.10 9.71
N PHE A 202 -6.07 1.22 8.95
CA PHE A 202 -6.78 0.06 9.48
C PHE A 202 -5.84 -0.86 10.26
N LEU A 203 -4.69 -1.24 9.71
CA LEU A 203 -3.70 -2.08 10.40
C LEU A 203 -3.22 -1.44 11.70
N VAL A 204 -2.92 -0.14 11.69
CA VAL A 204 -2.45 0.57 12.88
C VAL A 204 -3.54 0.60 13.97
N GLN A 205 -4.80 0.85 13.61
CA GLN A 205 -5.92 0.81 14.56
C GLN A 205 -6.15 -0.60 15.10
N MET A 206 -6.14 -1.61 14.23
CA MET A 206 -6.42 -3.00 14.60
C MET A 206 -5.26 -3.66 15.35
N SER A 207 -4.02 -3.18 15.19
CA SER A 207 -2.88 -3.68 15.98
C SER A 207 -3.06 -3.55 17.49
N ASN A 208 -3.95 -2.65 17.93
CA ASN A 208 -4.30 -2.44 19.33
C ASN A 208 -5.66 -3.07 19.71
N ALA A 209 -6.38 -3.68 18.76
CA ALA A 209 -7.71 -4.22 19.00
C ALA A 209 -7.66 -5.54 19.79
N THR A 210 -8.74 -5.79 20.55
CA THR A 210 -9.01 -7.11 21.10
C THR A 210 -9.38 -8.09 19.98
N PRO A 211 -9.28 -9.42 20.20
CA PRO A 211 -9.78 -10.38 19.23
C PRO A 211 -11.27 -10.19 18.95
N VAL A 212 -11.62 -9.99 17.68
CA VAL A 212 -12.98 -9.73 17.19
C VAL A 212 -13.31 -10.69 16.04
N ARG A 213 -14.60 -10.90 15.80
CA ARG A 213 -15.12 -11.53 14.58
C ARG A 213 -15.42 -10.41 13.61
N ILE A 214 -14.56 -10.17 12.61
CA ILE A 214 -14.60 -8.96 11.78
C ILE A 214 -15.98 -8.72 11.16
N VAL A 215 -16.59 -9.77 10.59
CA VAL A 215 -17.88 -9.68 9.90
C VAL A 215 -19.04 -9.69 10.90
N LEU A 216 -18.99 -10.56 11.91
CA LEU A 216 -20.13 -10.77 12.81
C LEU A 216 -20.23 -9.68 13.89
N ASP A 217 -19.11 -9.22 14.43
CA ASP A 217 -19.10 -8.22 15.50
C ASP A 217 -19.17 -6.78 14.94
N ASN A 218 -18.76 -6.55 13.69
CA ASN A 218 -18.65 -5.22 13.10
C ASN A 218 -19.12 -5.15 11.62
N PRO A 219 -20.33 -5.64 11.28
CA PRO A 219 -20.79 -5.71 9.89
C PRO A 219 -20.81 -4.33 9.21
N GLY A 220 -21.19 -3.28 9.94
CA GLY A 220 -21.19 -1.91 9.40
C GLY A 220 -19.81 -1.41 8.96
N ARG A 221 -18.73 -1.79 9.67
CA ARG A 221 -17.37 -1.43 9.26
C ARG A 221 -16.92 -2.19 8.02
N VAL A 222 -17.33 -3.45 7.90
CA VAL A 222 -17.08 -4.26 6.70
C VAL A 222 -17.80 -3.66 5.50
N ILE A 223 -19.09 -3.33 5.64
CA ILE A 223 -19.88 -2.68 4.58
C ILE A 223 -19.25 -1.34 4.18
N ALA A 224 -18.85 -0.51 5.15
CA ALA A 224 -18.17 0.75 4.85
C ALA A 224 -16.83 0.54 4.13
N GLY A 225 -16.06 -0.48 4.52
CA GLY A 225 -14.82 -0.86 3.83
C GLY A 225 -15.04 -1.35 2.40
N LEU A 226 -16.06 -2.18 2.17
CA LEU A 226 -16.45 -2.64 0.83
C LEU A 226 -16.93 -1.48 -0.04
N PHE A 227 -17.75 -0.58 0.51
CA PHE A 227 -18.20 0.62 -0.18
C PHE A 227 -17.02 1.50 -0.59
N LEU A 228 -16.10 1.76 0.35
CA LEU A 228 -14.89 2.53 0.08
C LEU A 228 -14.00 1.88 -0.98
N GLY A 229 -13.82 0.56 -0.91
CA GLY A 229 -13.12 -0.20 -1.94
C GLY A 229 -13.78 -0.02 -3.30
N MET A 230 -15.10 -0.15 -3.37
CA MET A 230 -15.86 0.04 -4.61
C MET A 230 -15.74 1.46 -5.17
N THR A 231 -15.72 2.49 -4.30
CA THR A 231 -15.45 3.87 -4.71
C THR A 231 -14.11 3.98 -5.44
N VAL A 232 -13.06 3.30 -4.96
CA VAL A 232 -11.74 3.31 -5.62
C VAL A 232 -11.79 2.66 -7.01
N PHE A 233 -12.55 1.58 -7.20
CA PHE A 233 -12.74 0.96 -8.52
C PHE A 233 -13.50 1.88 -9.48
N VAL A 234 -14.70 2.32 -9.07
CA VAL A 234 -15.62 3.14 -9.87
C VAL A 234 -15.03 4.50 -10.21
N TYR A 235 -14.20 5.07 -9.32
CA TYR A 235 -13.59 6.36 -9.57
C TYR A 235 -12.80 6.39 -10.88
N LYS A 236 -12.18 5.28 -11.31
CA LYS A 236 -11.49 5.21 -12.61
C LYS A 236 -12.42 5.48 -13.78
N SER A 237 -13.64 4.98 -13.74
CA SER A 237 -14.62 5.13 -14.82
C SER A 237 -15.17 6.54 -14.93
N ILE A 238 -15.22 7.29 -13.83
CA ILE A 238 -15.73 8.66 -13.81
C ILE A 238 -14.63 9.73 -13.81
N GLN A 239 -13.38 9.36 -13.57
CA GLN A 239 -12.27 10.30 -13.37
C GLN A 239 -12.10 11.27 -14.53
N TYR A 240 -12.18 10.78 -15.77
CA TYR A 240 -12.07 11.60 -16.97
C TYR A 240 -13.11 12.74 -16.96
N PHE A 241 -14.39 12.39 -16.76
CA PHE A 241 -15.50 13.34 -16.70
C PHE A 241 -15.38 14.34 -15.55
N VAL A 242 -14.91 13.88 -14.38
CA VAL A 242 -14.64 14.76 -13.24
C VAL A 242 -13.57 15.79 -13.58
N LYS A 243 -12.50 15.40 -14.29
CA LYS A 243 -11.42 16.31 -14.69
C LYS A 243 -11.82 17.27 -15.81
N THR A 244 -12.68 16.86 -16.73
CA THR A 244 -13.19 17.71 -17.81
C THR A 244 -14.36 18.60 -17.39
N GLY A 245 -14.91 18.40 -16.18
CA GLY A 245 -16.05 19.16 -15.66
C GLY A 245 -17.42 18.67 -16.15
N ASP A 246 -17.48 17.54 -16.85
CA ASP A 246 -18.73 16.90 -17.30
C ASP A 246 -19.36 16.07 -16.16
N TYR A 247 -19.85 16.78 -15.14
CA TYR A 247 -20.44 16.13 -13.97
C TYR A 247 -21.75 15.40 -14.28
N GLU A 248 -22.46 15.79 -15.34
CA GLU A 248 -23.68 15.10 -15.78
C GLU A 248 -23.36 13.69 -16.28
N ALA A 249 -22.36 13.54 -17.16
CA ALA A 249 -21.91 12.21 -17.59
C ALA A 249 -21.37 11.37 -16.43
N ALA A 250 -20.63 11.99 -15.50
CA ALA A 250 -20.16 11.29 -14.30
C ALA A 250 -21.32 10.75 -13.45
N LEU A 251 -22.35 11.56 -13.20
CA LEU A 251 -23.54 11.15 -12.43
C LEU A 251 -24.36 10.10 -13.15
N ARG A 252 -24.50 10.19 -14.49
CA ARG A 252 -25.17 9.17 -15.30
C ARG A 252 -24.47 7.80 -15.14
N LEU A 253 -23.14 7.76 -15.27
CA LEU A 253 -22.37 6.53 -15.06
C LEU A 253 -22.53 5.96 -13.65
N LEU A 254 -22.60 6.81 -12.61
CA LEU A 254 -22.83 6.36 -11.23
C LEU A 254 -24.23 5.76 -11.02
N GLY A 255 -25.22 6.14 -11.83
CA GLY A 255 -26.57 5.57 -11.80
C GLY A 255 -26.70 4.23 -12.53
N GLU A 256 -25.72 3.85 -13.35
CA GLU A 256 -25.77 2.65 -14.17
C GLU A 256 -25.13 1.44 -13.47
N TRP A 257 -25.89 0.37 -13.27
CA TRP A 257 -25.38 -0.89 -12.70
C TRP A 257 -24.16 -1.45 -13.46
N ASN A 258 -24.17 -1.31 -14.79
CA ASN A 258 -23.09 -1.80 -15.64
C ASN A 258 -21.74 -1.15 -15.29
N THR A 259 -21.72 0.12 -14.89
CA THR A 259 -20.49 0.80 -14.45
C THR A 259 -19.82 0.05 -13.30
N TYR A 260 -20.59 -0.47 -12.35
CA TYR A 260 -20.05 -1.20 -11.20
C TYR A 260 -19.53 -2.58 -11.61
N ALA A 261 -20.29 -3.33 -12.40
CA ALA A 261 -19.89 -4.64 -12.90
C ALA A 261 -18.62 -4.57 -13.76
N THR A 262 -18.57 -3.60 -14.68
CA THR A 262 -17.42 -3.33 -15.55
C THR A 262 -16.22 -2.82 -14.74
N SER A 263 -16.44 -1.96 -13.73
CA SER A 263 -15.36 -1.48 -12.86
C SER A 263 -14.63 -2.60 -12.12
N VAL A 264 -15.34 -3.68 -11.77
CA VAL A 264 -14.76 -4.88 -11.13
C VAL A 264 -14.13 -5.82 -12.15
N SER A 265 -14.86 -6.18 -13.21
CA SER A 265 -14.41 -7.16 -14.22
C SER A 265 -13.30 -6.63 -15.15
N GLU A 266 -13.18 -5.32 -15.28
CA GLU A 266 -12.11 -4.65 -16.03
C GLU A 266 -11.07 -3.98 -15.13
N SER A 267 -11.07 -4.37 -13.86
CA SER A 267 -10.13 -3.87 -12.91
C SER A 267 -8.70 -4.33 -13.21
N GLU A 268 -7.75 -3.62 -12.62
CA GLU A 268 -6.33 -3.89 -12.75
C GLU A 268 -5.93 -5.35 -12.41
N PRO A 269 -6.49 -6.01 -11.38
CA PRO A 269 -6.33 -7.45 -11.17
C PRO A 269 -6.48 -8.33 -12.42
N PHE A 270 -7.46 -8.06 -13.28
CA PHE A 270 -7.64 -8.86 -14.50
C PHE A 270 -6.44 -8.70 -15.42
N VAL A 271 -6.01 -7.48 -15.70
CA VAL A 271 -4.84 -7.23 -16.55
C VAL A 271 -3.56 -7.77 -15.94
N THR A 272 -3.40 -7.69 -14.62
CA THR A 272 -2.17 -8.17 -13.94
C THR A 272 -2.10 -9.70 -13.89
N GLN A 273 -3.23 -10.40 -13.72
CA GLN A 273 -3.22 -11.87 -13.70
C GLN A 273 -3.11 -12.49 -15.09
N VAL A 274 -3.32 -11.74 -16.19
CA VAL A 274 -3.00 -12.25 -17.54
C VAL A 274 -1.51 -12.58 -17.68
N ILE A 275 -0.65 -11.80 -17.02
CA ILE A 275 0.80 -12.00 -17.04
C ILE A 275 1.16 -13.34 -16.39
N LEU A 276 0.62 -13.60 -15.19
CA LEU A 276 0.83 -14.89 -14.51
C LEU A 276 0.26 -16.05 -15.34
N ASN A 277 -0.91 -15.85 -15.94
CA ASN A 277 -1.56 -16.87 -16.74
C ASN A 277 -0.75 -17.26 -17.96
N GLU A 278 -0.33 -16.29 -18.77
CA GLU A 278 0.44 -16.57 -20.00
C GLU A 278 1.83 -17.11 -19.68
N VAL A 279 2.47 -16.63 -18.61
CA VAL A 279 3.77 -17.17 -18.16
C VAL A 279 3.67 -18.65 -17.80
N LEU A 280 2.62 -19.06 -17.07
CA LEU A 280 2.41 -20.46 -16.68
C LEU A 280 1.92 -21.33 -17.84
N ALA A 281 1.01 -20.81 -18.65
CA ALA A 281 0.40 -21.55 -19.77
C ALA A 281 1.44 -21.85 -20.86
N ARG A 282 2.37 -20.93 -21.11
CA ARG A 282 3.42 -21.08 -22.12
C ARG A 282 4.76 -21.55 -21.56
N ASP A 283 4.84 -21.82 -20.26
CA ASP A 283 6.08 -22.13 -19.54
C ASP A 283 7.21 -21.14 -19.89
N PHE A 284 6.88 -19.85 -19.87
CA PHE A 284 7.82 -18.77 -20.20
C PHE A 284 8.95 -18.68 -19.17
N VAL A 285 10.19 -18.66 -19.65
CA VAL A 285 11.39 -18.63 -18.80
C VAL A 285 12.20 -17.36 -19.06
N VAL A 286 12.78 -16.81 -17.99
CA VAL A 286 13.73 -15.69 -18.03
C VAL A 286 14.98 -16.08 -17.25
N ASP A 287 16.16 -15.61 -17.66
CA ASP A 287 17.39 -15.87 -16.92
C ASP A 287 17.28 -15.37 -15.46
N PRO A 288 17.53 -16.23 -14.44
CA PRO A 288 17.61 -15.85 -13.03
C PRO A 288 18.47 -14.62 -12.74
N SER A 289 19.50 -14.37 -13.54
CA SER A 289 20.40 -13.23 -13.37
C SER A 289 19.67 -11.89 -13.40
N HIS A 290 18.62 -11.75 -14.21
CA HIS A 290 17.79 -10.53 -14.25
C HIS A 290 17.08 -10.28 -12.91
N TYR A 291 16.52 -11.34 -12.31
CA TYR A 291 15.84 -11.24 -11.01
C TYR A 291 16.79 -10.84 -9.89
N ILE A 292 17.94 -11.53 -9.81
CA ILE A 292 18.96 -11.28 -8.78
C ILE A 292 19.56 -9.89 -8.96
N GLY A 293 19.86 -9.49 -10.20
CA GLY A 293 20.37 -8.18 -10.55
C GLY A 293 19.41 -7.07 -10.12
N GLN A 294 18.11 -7.20 -10.39
CA GLN A 294 17.11 -6.24 -9.95
C GLN A 294 17.10 -6.08 -8.43
N ILE A 295 17.17 -7.17 -7.66
CA ILE A 295 17.21 -7.10 -6.19
C ILE A 295 18.45 -6.32 -5.73
N ILE A 296 19.64 -6.68 -6.22
CA ILE A 296 20.90 -6.05 -5.82
C ILE A 296 20.88 -4.55 -6.13
N VAL A 297 20.52 -4.18 -7.36
CA VAL A 297 20.47 -2.77 -7.79
C VAL A 297 19.46 -1.98 -6.99
N ASN A 298 18.28 -2.54 -6.70
CA ASN A 298 17.23 -1.81 -5.97
C ASN A 298 17.48 -1.75 -4.46
N LEU A 299 18.27 -2.65 -3.88
CA LEU A 299 18.68 -2.56 -2.47
C LEU A 299 19.75 -1.48 -2.24
N LEU A 300 20.61 -1.23 -3.23
CA LEU A 300 21.63 -0.19 -3.12
C LEU A 300 21.00 1.22 -3.05
N PRO A 301 21.42 2.08 -2.11
CA PRO A 301 21.12 3.49 -2.16
C PRO A 301 21.59 4.07 -3.49
N PHE A 302 20.70 4.72 -4.24
CA PHE A 302 20.98 5.24 -5.58
C PHE A 302 21.47 4.19 -6.60
N GLY A 303 21.16 2.91 -6.40
CA GLY A 303 21.64 1.85 -7.31
C GLY A 303 21.24 2.05 -8.77
N ASN A 304 20.08 2.66 -9.04
CA ASN A 304 19.66 3.03 -10.39
C ASN A 304 20.57 4.09 -11.05
N VAL A 305 21.23 4.94 -10.26
CA VAL A 305 22.21 5.93 -10.76
C VAL A 305 23.56 5.25 -10.99
N VAL A 306 23.95 4.34 -10.11
CA VAL A 306 25.28 3.70 -10.12
C VAL A 306 25.39 2.59 -11.15
N ALA A 307 24.37 1.74 -11.25
CA ALA A 307 24.38 0.53 -12.08
C ALA A 307 23.59 0.69 -13.40
N GLY A 308 23.03 1.88 -13.65
CA GLY A 308 21.96 2.05 -14.64
C GLY A 308 20.65 1.44 -14.14
N GLY A 309 19.51 1.96 -14.60
CA GLY A 309 18.22 1.32 -14.27
C GLY A 309 18.24 -0.13 -14.75
N GLY A 310 18.10 -1.09 -13.84
CA GLY A 310 18.06 -2.50 -14.22
C GLY A 310 16.88 -2.78 -15.16
N GLU A 311 17.05 -3.71 -16.10
CA GLU A 311 15.95 -4.19 -16.94
C GLU A 311 14.80 -4.66 -16.06
N THR A 312 13.57 -4.26 -16.40
CA THR A 312 12.38 -4.61 -15.63
C THR A 312 11.86 -5.98 -16.07
N PHE A 313 11.03 -6.65 -15.27
CA PHE A 313 10.42 -7.89 -15.74
C PHE A 313 9.55 -7.66 -17.00
N ASN A 314 8.93 -6.48 -17.09
CA ASN A 314 8.14 -6.05 -18.23
C ASN A 314 8.92 -6.04 -19.55
N SER A 315 10.19 -5.61 -19.55
CA SER A 315 11.01 -5.63 -20.77
C SER A 315 11.32 -7.04 -21.27
N CYS A 316 11.22 -8.07 -20.41
CA CYS A 316 11.41 -9.46 -20.79
C CYS A 316 10.11 -10.08 -21.35
N TYR A 317 9.02 -10.02 -20.59
CA TYR A 317 7.82 -10.80 -20.94
C TYR A 317 6.93 -10.10 -21.97
N GLN A 318 6.83 -8.76 -21.96
CA GLN A 318 5.86 -8.06 -22.82
C GLN A 318 6.15 -8.25 -24.30
N PRO A 319 7.40 -8.09 -24.81
CA PRO A 319 7.68 -8.32 -26.23
C PRO A 319 7.44 -9.77 -26.68
N ALA A 320 7.60 -10.73 -25.75
CA ALA A 320 7.48 -12.16 -26.05
C ALA A 320 6.03 -12.67 -25.99
N LEU A 321 5.26 -12.23 -24.99
CA LEU A 321 3.91 -12.73 -24.70
C LEU A 321 2.81 -11.82 -25.23
N PHE A 322 3.09 -10.51 -25.35
CA PHE A 322 2.11 -9.48 -25.72
C PHE A 322 2.69 -8.49 -26.75
N PRO A 323 3.17 -8.95 -27.92
CA PRO A 323 3.90 -8.11 -28.89
C PRO A 323 3.06 -6.96 -29.47
N ASP A 324 1.73 -7.07 -29.41
CA ASP A 324 0.79 -6.06 -29.92
C ASP A 324 0.47 -4.96 -28.90
N VAL A 325 0.83 -5.14 -27.62
CA VAL A 325 0.59 -4.14 -26.57
C VAL A 325 1.65 -3.04 -26.67
N ARG A 326 1.20 -1.82 -27.01
CA ARG A 326 2.07 -0.64 -27.23
C ARG A 326 2.30 0.24 -26.00
N TYR A 327 1.57 0.02 -24.92
CA TYR A 327 1.71 0.75 -23.66
C TYR A 327 2.45 -0.08 -22.60
N GLY A 328 2.92 0.56 -21.53
CA GLY A 328 3.59 -0.16 -20.44
C GLY A 328 2.62 -1.03 -19.63
N MET A 329 2.91 -2.33 -19.52
CA MET A 329 2.16 -3.24 -18.66
C MET A 329 2.73 -3.28 -17.22
N ALA A 330 1.88 -3.59 -16.25
CA ALA A 330 2.29 -3.77 -14.85
C ALA A 330 3.22 -5.00 -14.68
N GLY A 331 3.75 -5.19 -13.49
CA GLY A 331 4.49 -6.41 -13.16
C GLY A 331 3.56 -7.54 -12.69
N ASN A 332 4.16 -8.67 -12.33
CA ASN A 332 3.52 -9.68 -11.49
C ASN A 332 4.64 -10.49 -10.82
N CYS A 333 4.88 -10.28 -9.53
CA CYS A 333 6.02 -10.87 -8.82
C CYS A 333 5.97 -12.41 -8.83
N TRP A 334 4.76 -13.00 -8.76
CA TRP A 334 4.58 -14.45 -8.82
C TRP A 334 4.99 -15.01 -10.17
N ALA A 335 4.59 -14.32 -11.25
CA ALA A 335 4.99 -14.67 -12.61
C ALA A 335 6.50 -14.52 -12.81
N GLN A 336 7.08 -13.44 -12.29
CA GLN A 336 8.51 -13.17 -12.35
C GLN A 336 9.33 -14.28 -11.68
N VAL A 337 8.97 -14.66 -10.45
CA VAL A 337 9.67 -15.72 -9.72
C VAL A 337 9.53 -17.07 -10.41
N TYR A 338 8.33 -17.41 -10.91
CA TYR A 338 8.13 -18.63 -11.67
C TYR A 338 8.97 -18.66 -12.95
N ALA A 339 8.94 -17.58 -13.74
CA ALA A 339 9.70 -17.50 -14.98
C ALA A 339 11.21 -17.62 -14.74
N SER A 340 11.71 -17.11 -13.61
CA SER A 340 13.13 -17.20 -13.27
C SER A 340 13.54 -18.54 -12.66
N PHE A 341 12.74 -19.13 -11.76
CA PHE A 341 13.17 -20.25 -10.91
C PHE A 341 12.23 -21.46 -10.91
N GLY A 342 11.19 -21.43 -11.74
CA GLY A 342 10.16 -22.46 -11.83
C GLY A 342 9.40 -22.68 -10.52
N TRP A 343 8.84 -23.89 -10.39
CA TRP A 343 8.01 -24.28 -9.25
C TRP A 343 8.74 -24.27 -7.90
N ILE A 344 10.02 -24.69 -7.89
CA ILE A 344 10.81 -24.73 -6.64
C ILE A 344 11.02 -23.30 -6.12
N GLY A 345 11.44 -22.38 -6.98
CA GLY A 345 11.60 -20.99 -6.58
C GLY A 345 10.29 -20.35 -6.13
N LEU A 346 9.19 -20.65 -6.82
CA LEU A 346 7.87 -20.17 -6.41
C LEU A 346 7.49 -20.66 -5.00
N LEU A 347 7.69 -21.94 -4.68
CA LEU A 347 7.40 -22.49 -3.34
C LEU A 347 8.24 -21.83 -2.26
N LEU A 348 9.55 -21.67 -2.49
CA LEU A 348 10.44 -20.96 -1.56
C LEU A 348 10.02 -19.51 -1.38
N PHE A 349 9.56 -18.87 -2.45
CA PHE A 349 9.12 -17.48 -2.42
C PHE A 349 7.79 -17.29 -1.69
N VAL A 350 6.87 -18.25 -1.78
CA VAL A 350 5.64 -18.25 -0.96
C VAL A 350 6.00 -18.32 0.53
N VAL A 351 6.98 -19.13 0.92
CA VAL A 351 7.49 -19.17 2.31
C VAL A 351 8.12 -17.83 2.70
N LEU A 352 8.95 -17.25 1.83
CA LEU A 352 9.56 -15.94 2.06
C LEU A 352 8.50 -14.85 2.24
N PHE A 353 7.50 -14.79 1.36
CA PHE A 353 6.42 -13.82 1.41
C PHE A 353 5.70 -13.84 2.76
N ASN A 354 5.28 -15.03 3.21
CA ASN A 354 4.64 -15.20 4.52
C ASN A 354 5.61 -14.88 5.68
N GLY A 355 6.88 -15.27 5.55
CA GLY A 355 7.92 -14.92 6.52
C GLY A 355 8.11 -13.42 6.70
N VAL A 356 8.07 -12.64 5.61
CA VAL A 356 8.13 -11.17 5.66
C VAL A 356 6.88 -10.59 6.35
N LEU A 357 5.68 -11.10 6.06
CA LEU A 357 4.45 -10.67 6.76
C LEU A 357 4.58 -10.91 8.28
N ALA A 358 5.05 -12.09 8.70
CA ALA A 358 5.28 -12.40 10.11
C ALA A 358 6.33 -11.49 10.76
N LEU A 359 7.44 -11.24 10.05
CA LEU A 359 8.54 -10.40 10.52
C LEU A 359 8.07 -8.96 10.72
N VAL A 360 7.39 -8.39 9.73
CA VAL A 360 6.89 -7.00 9.79
C VAL A 360 5.83 -6.86 10.87
N GLN A 361 4.88 -7.79 10.99
CA GLN A 361 3.91 -7.80 12.08
C GLN A 361 4.59 -7.86 13.45
N SER A 362 5.55 -8.78 13.64
CA SER A 362 6.33 -8.92 14.88
C SER A 362 7.07 -7.63 15.23
N ALA A 363 7.75 -7.04 14.25
CA ALA A 363 8.52 -5.81 14.41
C ALA A 363 7.60 -4.63 14.75
N ALA A 364 6.44 -4.52 14.09
CA ALA A 364 5.50 -3.43 14.29
C ALA A 364 4.85 -3.47 15.69
N LEU A 365 4.57 -4.68 16.20
CA LEU A 365 4.08 -4.87 17.56
C LEU A 365 5.13 -4.48 18.62
N LYS A 366 6.42 -4.76 18.37
CA LYS A 366 7.52 -4.40 19.27
C LYS A 366 7.96 -2.93 19.16
N SER A 367 7.55 -2.25 18.08
CA SER A 367 7.93 -0.87 17.80
C SER A 367 7.08 0.15 18.57
N GLY A 368 7.67 1.32 18.83
CA GLY A 368 6.93 2.51 19.24
C GLY A 368 6.05 3.06 18.11
N ALA A 369 5.24 4.09 18.39
CA ALA A 369 4.23 4.60 17.46
C ALA A 369 4.77 4.93 16.05
N ARG A 370 5.92 5.62 15.97
CA ARG A 370 6.55 6.01 14.70
C ARG A 370 6.97 4.80 13.85
N GLY A 371 7.74 3.89 14.46
CA GLY A 371 8.19 2.66 13.78
C GLY A 371 7.01 1.77 13.38
N ARG A 372 5.97 1.70 14.23
CA ARG A 372 4.74 0.97 13.91
C ARG A 372 4.04 1.53 12.68
N VAL A 373 3.91 2.85 12.54
CA VAL A 373 3.29 3.45 11.34
C VAL A 373 4.08 3.10 10.09
N VAL A 374 5.40 3.28 10.11
CA VAL A 374 6.27 2.97 8.98
C VAL A 374 6.11 1.50 8.58
N LEU A 375 6.24 0.58 9.55
CA LEU A 375 6.11 -0.85 9.31
C LEU A 375 4.72 -1.26 8.83
N MET A 376 3.63 -0.61 9.28
CA MET A 376 2.29 -0.92 8.79
C MET A 376 2.01 -0.38 7.39
N VAL A 377 2.63 0.74 6.99
CA VAL A 377 2.59 1.18 5.59
C VAL A 377 3.37 0.22 4.70
N MET A 378 4.57 -0.18 5.11
CA MET A 378 5.35 -1.22 4.42
C MET A 378 4.56 -2.53 4.32
N ALA A 379 3.94 -2.97 5.41
CA ALA A 379 3.08 -4.14 5.41
C ALA A 379 1.89 -4.01 4.45
N ALA A 380 1.30 -2.82 4.32
CA ALA A 380 0.21 -2.59 3.38
C ALA A 380 0.67 -2.68 1.92
N TYR A 381 1.85 -2.14 1.58
CA TYR A 381 2.44 -2.33 0.25
C TYR A 381 2.78 -3.79 -0.01
N TRP A 382 3.41 -4.49 0.94
CA TRP A 382 3.80 -5.89 0.79
C TRP A 382 2.59 -6.84 0.75
N ALA A 383 1.55 -6.59 1.55
CA ALA A 383 0.36 -7.43 1.58
C ALA A 383 -0.55 -7.17 0.36
N PHE A 384 -0.72 -5.91 -0.04
CA PHE A 384 -1.68 -5.54 -1.09
C PHE A 384 -1.04 -5.39 -2.46
N TYR A 385 -0.04 -4.53 -2.57
CA TYR A 385 0.48 -4.07 -3.86
C TYR A 385 1.47 -5.04 -4.50
N PHE A 386 1.98 -5.99 -3.72
CA PHE A 386 2.93 -7.01 -4.16
C PHE A 386 2.43 -7.89 -5.30
N HIS A 387 1.12 -8.17 -5.36
CA HIS A 387 0.52 -8.97 -6.42
C HIS A 387 0.58 -8.31 -7.81
N ARG A 388 0.85 -7.00 -7.86
CA ARG A 388 0.89 -6.16 -9.07
C ARG A 388 2.29 -5.77 -9.53
N ASN A 389 3.26 -5.79 -8.64
CA ASN A 389 4.57 -5.25 -8.93
C ASN A 389 5.55 -6.36 -9.29
N ASP A 390 6.61 -6.02 -10.02
CA ASP A 390 7.84 -6.82 -9.96
C ASP A 390 8.57 -6.56 -8.63
N ILE A 391 9.52 -7.44 -8.31
CA ILE A 391 10.24 -7.36 -7.04
C ILE A 391 11.07 -6.07 -6.91
N GLY A 392 11.63 -5.57 -8.01
CA GLY A 392 12.47 -4.37 -8.02
C GLY A 392 11.68 -3.12 -7.68
N PHE A 393 10.50 -2.98 -8.28
CA PHE A 393 9.59 -1.89 -7.99
C PHE A 393 9.05 -1.95 -6.56
N GLN A 394 8.73 -3.16 -6.06
CA GLN A 394 8.35 -3.34 -4.66
C GLN A 394 9.45 -2.86 -3.70
N ILE A 395 10.69 -3.34 -3.88
CA ILE A 395 11.83 -2.94 -3.05
C ILE A 395 12.03 -1.42 -3.08
N THR A 396 11.86 -0.79 -4.25
CA THR A 396 11.99 0.66 -4.39
C THR A 396 10.96 1.43 -3.57
N ILE A 397 9.70 0.99 -3.56
CA ILE A 397 8.65 1.59 -2.73
C ILE A 397 8.98 1.40 -1.24
N GLU A 398 9.29 0.18 -0.82
CA GLU A 398 9.60 -0.14 0.58
C GLU A 398 10.78 0.70 1.09
N LYS A 399 11.85 0.79 0.29
CA LYS A 399 13.03 1.62 0.59
C LYS A 399 12.66 3.08 0.77
N ARG A 400 11.79 3.63 -0.09
CA ARG A 400 11.38 5.03 -0.02
C ARG A 400 10.57 5.32 1.25
N ILE A 401 9.60 4.46 1.58
CA ILE A 401 8.81 4.56 2.81
C ILE A 401 9.74 4.51 4.04
N LEU A 402 10.70 3.59 4.04
CA LEU A 402 11.67 3.46 5.13
C LEU A 402 12.54 4.72 5.27
N ILE A 403 13.11 5.24 4.17
CA ILE A 403 13.96 6.44 4.19
C ILE A 403 13.19 7.66 4.70
N ILE A 404 11.98 7.91 4.18
CA ILE A 404 11.15 9.05 4.61
C ILE A 404 10.76 8.91 6.08
N GLY A 405 10.34 7.70 6.49
CA GLY A 405 10.00 7.41 7.88
C GLY A 405 11.17 7.63 8.84
N LEU A 406 12.37 7.18 8.48
CA LEU A 406 13.59 7.39 9.26
C LEU A 406 13.96 8.87 9.33
N ALA A 407 13.97 9.59 8.20
CA ALA A 407 14.30 11.01 8.15
C ALA A 407 13.35 11.85 9.02
N CYS A 408 12.04 11.63 8.90
CA CYS A 408 11.03 12.30 9.72
C CYS A 408 11.19 11.92 11.21
N GLY A 409 11.53 10.67 11.50
CA GLY A 409 11.81 10.19 12.85
C GLY A 409 12.99 10.92 13.50
N LEU A 410 14.10 11.08 12.76
CA LEU A 410 15.30 11.79 13.21
C LEU A 410 15.01 13.27 13.48
N VAL A 411 14.33 13.97 12.55
CA VAL A 411 13.92 15.37 12.73
C VAL A 411 13.04 15.54 13.96
N SER A 412 12.05 14.66 14.12
CA SER A 412 11.17 14.63 15.29
C SER A 412 11.96 14.47 16.61
N MET A 413 12.96 13.58 16.66
CA MET A 413 13.81 13.43 17.85
C MET A 413 14.65 14.67 18.12
N ALA A 414 15.31 15.23 17.11
CA ALA A 414 16.15 16.42 17.26
C ALA A 414 15.33 17.62 17.79
N MET A 415 14.14 17.86 17.23
CA MET A 415 13.26 18.94 17.65
C MET A 415 12.73 18.75 19.07
N THR A 416 12.35 17.53 19.46
CA THR A 416 11.87 17.28 20.83
C THR A 416 13.00 17.39 21.86
N SER A 417 14.20 16.91 21.56
CA SER A 417 15.37 17.08 22.43
C SER A 417 15.69 18.56 22.65
N ASN A 418 15.65 19.38 21.58
CA ASN A 418 15.88 20.82 21.69
C ASN A 418 14.81 21.50 22.58
N ARG A 419 13.52 21.17 22.40
CA ARG A 419 12.43 21.71 23.23
C ARG A 419 12.59 21.34 24.71
N GLN A 420 13.00 20.10 25.01
CA GLN A 420 13.25 19.67 26.38
C GLN A 420 14.44 20.40 27.00
N GLY A 421 15.51 20.64 26.23
CA GLY A 421 16.65 21.46 26.66
C GLY A 421 16.24 22.88 27.03
N LEU A 422 15.48 23.54 26.16
CA LEU A 422 14.97 24.90 26.40
C LEU A 422 14.01 24.97 27.60
N ALA A 423 13.14 23.96 27.79
CA ALA A 423 12.25 23.91 28.95
C ALA A 423 13.02 23.77 30.26
N ARG A 424 14.07 22.95 30.29
CA ARG A 424 14.96 22.80 31.46
C ARG A 424 15.70 24.11 31.77
N GLN A 425 16.22 24.79 30.75
CA GLN A 425 16.87 26.10 30.92
C GLN A 425 15.90 27.13 31.51
N ARG A 426 14.69 27.26 30.96
CA ARG A 426 13.67 28.18 31.51
C ARG A 426 13.30 27.86 32.95
N GLY A 427 13.17 26.58 33.31
CA GLY A 427 12.90 26.15 34.68
C GLY A 427 14.06 26.51 35.63
N MET A 428 15.30 26.36 35.17
CA MET A 428 16.49 26.77 35.91
C MET A 428 16.55 28.29 36.08
N ASP A 429 16.28 29.06 35.02
CA ASP A 429 16.23 30.52 35.05
C ASP A 429 15.13 31.04 35.99
N SER A 430 13.95 30.41 36.02
CA SER A 430 12.89 30.78 36.96
C SER A 430 13.28 30.48 38.41
N MET A 431 13.93 29.35 38.67
CA MET A 431 14.42 28.99 40.00
C MET A 431 15.53 29.94 40.46
N LEU A 432 16.46 30.30 39.56
CA LEU A 432 17.52 31.27 39.85
C LEU A 432 16.97 32.68 40.14
N ARG A 433 15.92 33.11 39.44
CA ARG A 433 15.23 34.38 39.72
C ARG A 433 14.51 34.38 41.07
N GLU A 434 13.92 33.25 41.46
CA GLU A 434 13.27 33.10 42.76
C GLU A 434 14.29 33.14 43.91
N ILE A 435 15.46 32.51 43.72
CA ILE A 435 16.57 32.55 44.69
C ILE A 435 17.19 33.94 44.81
N ALA A 436 17.31 34.69 43.70
CA ALA A 436 17.92 36.02 43.70
C ALA A 436 17.11 37.09 44.46
N GLY A 437 15.86 36.78 44.85
CA GLY A 437 14.96 37.71 45.54
C GLY A 437 14.50 38.89 44.66
N PRO A 438 13.50 39.67 45.10
CA PRO A 438 13.09 40.86 44.39
C PRO A 438 14.26 41.84 44.32
N SER A 439 14.60 42.28 43.11
CA SER A 439 15.61 43.31 42.90
C SER A 439 15.29 44.51 43.79
N PRO A 440 16.26 45.05 44.56
CA PRO A 440 16.01 46.20 45.43
C PRO A 440 15.40 47.33 44.60
N MET A 441 14.22 47.81 45.00
CA MET A 441 13.56 48.95 44.36
C MET A 441 14.53 50.13 44.40
N ARG A 442 14.88 50.65 43.22
CA ARG A 442 15.63 51.89 43.08
C ARG A 442 14.70 53.08 43.11
#